data_AF-A0A1Q9W188-F1
#
_entry.id   AF-A0A1Q9W188-F1
#
_cell.length_a   1.000
_cell.length_b   1.000
_cell.length_c   1.000
_cell.angle_alpha   90.00
_cell.angle_beta   90.00
_cell.angle_gamma   90.00
#
_symmetry.space_group_name_H-M   'P 1'
#
loop_
_entity.id
_entity.type
_entity.pdbx_description
1 polymer ?
#
loop_
_entity_poly.entity_id
_entity_poly.type
_entity_poly.pdbx_seq_one_letter_code
_entity_poly.pdbx_strand_id
1 'polypeptide(L)'
;MLVVIVVGVFLVDEREPEEERVPVPDDVPPARASTVHDLAATAESLSMPEDHLAGYISGAQTVASEFPSCNIAWNTLAGIGFIESHHGTYGAGEDGGRIIGPRLDGSGDFMEVPDTDDGELDGDPDYDRAVGPMQFLPESWGIYGAGGDPHDIGDAAAAAGRLLCGHDRDLDTADGWSRALFSYNRSEEYMISVRDAAANYALGQAA
;
A
#
# COMPACT_ATOMS: atom_id res chain seq x y z
N MET A 1 -10.00 28.84 65.53
CA MET A 1 -9.20 28.74 64.29
C MET A 1 -9.48 27.37 63.71
N LEU A 2 -10.38 27.29 62.71
CA LEU A 2 -10.82 26.05 62.09
C LEU A 2 -9.86 25.75 60.92
N VAL A 3 -9.17 24.62 60.94
CA VAL A 3 -8.32 24.17 59.83
C VAL A 3 -9.18 23.33 58.90
N VAL A 4 -9.50 23.88 57.73
CA VAL A 4 -10.15 23.15 56.64
C VAL A 4 -9.03 22.46 55.84
N ILE A 5 -8.97 21.13 55.89
CA ILE A 5 -8.10 20.34 55.04
C ILE A 5 -8.85 20.14 53.72
N VAL A 6 -8.42 20.88 52.68
CA VAL A 6 -8.88 20.64 51.31
C VAL A 6 -8.08 19.46 50.78
N VAL A 7 -8.73 18.29 50.71
CA VAL A 7 -8.19 17.12 50.01
C VAL A 7 -8.34 17.40 48.52
N GLY A 8 -7.23 17.72 47.85
CA GLY A 8 -7.20 17.84 46.40
C GLY A 8 -7.46 16.48 45.76
N VAL A 9 -8.58 16.36 45.05
CA VAL A 9 -8.80 15.26 44.12
C VAL A 9 -7.86 15.49 42.94
N PHE A 10 -6.76 14.76 42.90
CA PHE A 10 -5.98 14.60 41.67
C PHE A 10 -6.85 13.79 40.72
N LEU A 11 -7.42 14.46 39.71
CA LEU A 11 -7.89 13.78 38.51
C LEU A 11 -6.62 13.26 37.82
N VAL A 12 -6.29 11.99 38.05
CA VAL A 12 -5.33 11.28 37.21
C VAL A 12 -6.00 11.21 35.84
N ASP A 13 -5.43 11.91 34.87
CA ASP A 13 -5.73 11.72 33.46
C ASP A 13 -5.29 10.29 33.12
N GLU A 14 -6.18 9.31 33.30
CA GLU A 14 -5.99 7.93 32.87
C GLU A 14 -6.05 7.89 31.35
N ARG A 15 -5.06 8.51 30.69
CA ARG A 15 -4.74 8.13 29.33
C ARG A 15 -4.28 6.68 29.42
N GLU A 16 -5.12 5.79 28.90
CA GLU A 16 -4.73 4.44 28.51
C GLU A 16 -3.32 4.53 27.92
N PRO A 17 -2.35 3.74 28.40
CA PRO A 17 -0.98 3.82 27.89
C PRO A 17 -1.06 3.60 26.39
N GLU A 18 -0.64 4.62 25.62
CA GLU A 18 -0.44 4.50 24.18
C GLU A 18 0.42 3.26 23.99
N GLU A 19 -0.14 2.23 23.33
CA GLU A 19 0.52 0.95 23.18
C GLU A 19 1.89 1.20 22.53
N GLU A 20 2.96 0.91 23.27
CA GLU A 20 4.32 1.30 22.87
C GLU A 20 4.67 0.55 21.58
N ARG A 21 4.69 1.28 20.45
CA ARG A 21 4.93 0.71 19.12
C ARG A 21 6.28 -0.02 19.08
N VAL A 22 6.31 -1.15 18.40
CA VAL A 22 7.53 -1.91 18.20
C VAL A 22 8.44 -1.17 17.22
N PRO A 23 9.76 -1.04 17.50
CA PRO A 23 10.70 -0.47 16.54
C PRO A 23 10.70 -1.25 15.23
N VAL A 24 10.61 -0.55 14.11
CA VAL A 24 10.55 -1.13 12.76
C VAL A 24 11.95 -1.58 12.32
N PRO A 25 12.17 -2.88 12.00
CA PRO A 25 13.42 -3.36 11.43
C PRO A 25 13.68 -2.79 10.04
N ASP A 26 14.95 -2.63 9.68
CA ASP A 26 15.39 -2.06 8.40
C ASP A 26 15.83 -3.11 7.36
N ASP A 27 15.52 -4.39 7.62
CA ASP A 27 15.84 -5.54 6.75
C ASP A 27 15.26 -5.40 5.33
N VAL A 28 16.00 -5.88 4.33
CA VAL A 28 15.58 -5.92 2.92
C VAL A 28 15.73 -7.36 2.39
N PRO A 29 14.64 -8.04 1.97
CA PRO A 29 13.24 -7.61 2.10
C PRO A 29 12.80 -7.51 3.57
N PRO A 30 11.73 -6.76 3.88
CA PRO A 30 11.13 -6.79 5.21
C PRO A 30 10.60 -8.19 5.52
N ALA A 31 10.45 -8.52 6.81
CA ALA A 31 9.89 -9.80 7.22
C ALA A 31 8.51 -10.03 6.58
N ARG A 32 8.22 -11.29 6.20
CA ARG A 32 6.90 -11.65 5.69
C ARG A 32 5.89 -11.59 6.82
N ALA A 33 4.75 -10.97 6.57
CA ALA A 33 3.67 -10.99 7.54
C ALA A 33 3.15 -12.42 7.77
N SER A 34 2.72 -12.69 9.00
CA SER A 34 2.18 -13.99 9.39
C SER A 34 0.86 -14.28 8.69
N THR A 35 0.42 -15.54 8.76
CA THR A 35 -0.90 -15.92 8.25
C THR A 35 -1.98 -15.21 9.06
N VAL A 36 -2.91 -14.54 8.36
CA VAL A 36 -4.05 -13.88 8.98
C VAL A 36 -5.11 -14.92 9.34
N HIS A 37 -5.43 -15.04 10.62
CA HIS A 37 -6.44 -15.98 11.14
C HIS A 37 -7.77 -15.29 11.46
N ASP A 38 -7.71 -14.06 11.98
CA ASP A 38 -8.85 -13.19 12.25
C ASP A 38 -8.68 -11.91 11.42
N LEU A 39 -9.43 -11.83 10.32
CA LEU A 39 -9.29 -10.75 9.35
C LEU A 39 -9.69 -9.40 9.96
N ALA A 40 -10.81 -9.34 10.68
CA ALA A 40 -11.33 -8.11 11.27
C ALA A 40 -10.40 -7.56 12.33
N ALA A 41 -9.96 -8.40 13.28
CA ALA A 41 -9.04 -7.98 14.33
C ALA A 41 -7.67 -7.56 13.77
N THR A 42 -7.19 -8.27 12.74
CA THR A 42 -5.93 -7.90 12.07
C THR A 42 -6.10 -6.56 11.37
N ALA A 43 -7.14 -6.38 10.56
CA ALA A 43 -7.40 -5.13 9.85
C ALA A 43 -7.46 -3.92 10.81
N GLU A 44 -8.15 -4.08 11.94
CA GLU A 44 -8.20 -3.07 13.01
C GLU A 44 -6.80 -2.72 13.55
N SER A 45 -5.98 -3.71 13.89
CA SER A 45 -4.60 -3.48 14.38
C SER A 45 -3.69 -2.77 13.37
N LEU A 46 -3.96 -2.96 12.08
CA LEU A 46 -3.20 -2.35 10.98
C LEU A 46 -3.75 -0.97 10.58
N SER A 47 -4.82 -0.49 11.20
CA SER A 47 -5.57 0.70 10.76
C SER A 47 -5.98 0.64 9.29
N MET A 48 -6.39 -0.54 8.81
CA MET A 48 -6.70 -0.82 7.41
C MET A 48 -8.17 -1.28 7.28
N PRO A 49 -8.90 -0.89 6.22
CA PRO A 49 -10.20 -1.48 5.94
C PRO A 49 -10.11 -3.02 5.76
N GLU A 50 -11.06 -3.75 6.33
CA GLU A 50 -11.06 -5.23 6.33
C GLU A 50 -11.06 -5.82 4.93
N ASP A 51 -11.87 -5.24 4.03
CA ASP A 51 -11.96 -5.59 2.63
C ASP A 51 -10.67 -5.29 1.85
N HIS A 52 -9.94 -4.24 2.25
CA HIS A 52 -8.65 -3.91 1.63
C HIS A 52 -7.56 -4.90 2.06
N LEU A 53 -7.53 -5.30 3.33
CA LEU A 53 -6.66 -6.39 3.79
C LEU A 53 -6.95 -7.69 3.05
N ALA A 54 -8.23 -8.04 2.90
CA ALA A 54 -8.65 -9.20 2.10
C ALA A 54 -8.17 -9.10 0.65
N GLY A 55 -8.25 -7.90 0.05
CA GLY A 55 -7.75 -7.61 -1.29
C GLY A 55 -6.27 -7.89 -1.46
N TYR A 56 -5.41 -7.37 -0.58
CA TYR A 56 -3.97 -7.62 -0.64
C TYR A 56 -3.63 -9.10 -0.47
N ILE A 57 -4.32 -9.80 0.43
CA ILE A 57 -4.13 -11.25 0.64
C ILE A 57 -4.53 -12.02 -0.62
N SER A 58 -5.71 -11.72 -1.20
CA SER A 58 -6.21 -12.35 -2.42
C SER A 58 -5.30 -12.10 -3.64
N GLY A 59 -4.85 -10.85 -3.81
CA GLY A 59 -3.94 -10.47 -4.88
C GLY A 59 -2.60 -11.20 -4.76
N ALA A 60 -2.01 -11.26 -3.56
CA ALA A 60 -0.79 -12.02 -3.33
C ALA A 60 -0.96 -13.53 -3.59
N GLN A 61 -2.10 -14.11 -3.20
CA GLN A 61 -2.40 -15.53 -3.47
C GLN A 61 -2.53 -15.82 -4.97
N THR A 62 -3.22 -14.92 -5.70
CA THR A 62 -3.36 -15.01 -7.16
C THR A 62 -1.98 -15.02 -7.81
N VAL A 63 -1.15 -14.03 -7.49
CA VAL A 63 0.20 -13.89 -8.07
C VAL A 63 1.13 -15.01 -7.64
N ALA A 64 1.06 -15.49 -6.40
CA ALA A 64 1.85 -16.64 -5.95
C ALA A 64 1.51 -17.93 -6.72
N SER A 65 0.28 -18.06 -7.22
CA SER A 65 -0.09 -19.19 -8.09
C SER A 65 0.46 -19.05 -9.52
N GLU A 66 0.56 -17.82 -10.02
CA GLU A 66 1.10 -17.50 -11.35
C GLU A 66 2.65 -17.55 -11.37
N PHE A 67 3.29 -17.10 -10.28
CA PHE A 67 4.74 -16.99 -10.11
C PHE A 67 5.21 -17.66 -8.82
N PRO A 68 5.24 -19.00 -8.73
CA PRO A 68 5.55 -19.71 -7.47
C PRO A 68 6.94 -19.46 -6.90
N SER A 69 7.92 -19.09 -7.75
CA SER A 69 9.29 -18.75 -7.34
C SER A 69 9.47 -17.28 -6.96
N CYS A 70 8.44 -16.45 -7.11
CA CYS A 70 8.54 -15.02 -6.82
C CYS A 70 8.58 -14.71 -5.32
N ASN A 71 8.00 -15.58 -4.49
CA ASN A 71 7.94 -15.40 -3.04
C ASN A 71 7.25 -14.11 -2.55
N ILE A 72 6.36 -13.52 -3.37
CA ILE A 72 5.57 -12.35 -2.99
C ILE A 72 4.82 -12.57 -1.66
N ALA A 73 4.75 -11.52 -0.84
CA ALA A 73 3.99 -11.49 0.41
C ALA A 73 2.99 -10.32 0.40
N TRP A 74 1.80 -10.53 0.98
CA TRP A 74 0.73 -9.54 0.96
C TRP A 74 1.14 -8.21 1.60
N ASN A 75 2.01 -8.23 2.61
CA ASN A 75 2.46 -7.00 3.28
C ASN A 75 3.35 -6.12 2.41
N THR A 76 4.05 -6.68 1.40
CA THR A 76 4.74 -5.86 0.39
C THR A 76 3.72 -5.11 -0.48
N LEU A 77 2.65 -5.77 -0.92
CA LEU A 77 1.58 -5.13 -1.70
C LEU A 77 0.84 -4.08 -0.87
N ALA A 78 0.55 -4.37 0.39
CA ALA A 78 -0.06 -3.42 1.32
C ALA A 78 0.84 -2.21 1.57
N GLY A 79 2.16 -2.42 1.68
CA GLY A 79 3.14 -1.33 1.81
C GLY A 79 3.11 -0.39 0.61
N ILE A 80 3.05 -0.92 -0.61
CA ILE A 80 2.86 -0.12 -1.84
C ILE A 80 1.54 0.65 -1.76
N GLY A 81 0.41 -0.03 -1.52
CA GLY A 81 -0.89 0.64 -1.47
C GLY A 81 -1.00 1.71 -0.38
N PHE A 82 -0.27 1.59 0.73
CA PHE A 82 -0.16 2.65 1.73
C PHE A 82 0.52 3.90 1.16
N ILE A 83 1.71 3.72 0.56
CA ILE A 83 2.50 4.82 0.01
C ILE A 83 1.78 5.49 -1.18
N GLU A 84 1.10 4.71 -2.01
CA GLU A 84 0.41 5.24 -3.18
C GLU A 84 -0.87 6.02 -2.83
N SER A 85 -1.68 5.54 -1.88
CA SER A 85 -3.03 6.08 -1.68
C SER A 85 -3.60 5.92 -0.26
N HIS A 86 -2.77 5.59 0.74
CA HIS A 86 -3.23 5.19 2.07
C HIS A 86 -4.29 4.08 1.99
N HIS A 87 -3.96 3.03 1.24
CA HIS A 87 -4.86 1.92 0.93
C HIS A 87 -6.16 2.37 0.25
N GLY A 88 -6.11 3.34 -0.65
CA GLY A 88 -7.29 3.84 -1.35
C GLY A 88 -8.23 4.69 -0.50
N THR A 89 -7.83 5.10 0.70
CA THR A 89 -8.64 6.01 1.55
C THR A 89 -8.34 7.48 1.25
N TYR A 90 -7.20 7.78 0.64
CA TYR A 90 -6.84 9.11 0.19
C TYR A 90 -7.21 9.29 -1.29
N GLY A 91 -7.86 10.42 -1.62
CA GLY A 91 -8.29 10.73 -2.99
C GLY A 91 -9.60 10.04 -3.44
N ALA A 92 -10.18 9.16 -2.63
CA ALA A 92 -11.47 8.56 -2.91
C ALA A 92 -12.62 9.56 -2.74
N GLY A 93 -13.51 9.65 -3.74
CA GLY A 93 -14.81 10.31 -3.63
C GLY A 93 -15.01 11.60 -4.45
N GLU A 94 -13.96 12.16 -5.06
CA GLU A 94 -14.11 13.31 -5.96
C GLU A 94 -14.68 12.88 -7.33
N ASP A 95 -14.30 11.68 -7.80
CA ASP A 95 -14.70 11.12 -9.09
C ASP A 95 -15.63 9.91 -8.95
N GLY A 96 -16.71 10.06 -8.17
CA GLY A 96 -17.73 9.00 -8.01
C GLY A 96 -17.24 7.75 -7.29
N GLY A 97 -16.22 7.90 -6.44
CA GLY A 97 -15.56 6.80 -5.72
C GLY A 97 -14.32 6.25 -6.41
N ARG A 98 -14.02 6.69 -7.64
CA ARG A 98 -12.76 6.42 -8.32
C ARG A 98 -11.63 7.22 -7.67
N ILE A 99 -10.43 6.66 -7.74
CA ILE A 99 -9.18 7.29 -7.28
C ILE A 99 -8.37 7.58 -8.53
N ILE A 100 -8.24 8.87 -8.87
CA ILE A 100 -7.48 9.31 -10.03
C ILE A 100 -6.44 10.34 -9.56
N GLY A 101 -5.17 10.05 -9.81
CA GLY A 101 -4.04 10.89 -9.46
C GLY A 101 -4.00 12.20 -10.26
N PRO A 102 -3.04 13.10 -9.97
CA PRO A 102 -2.89 14.35 -10.71
C PRO A 102 -2.58 14.11 -12.19
N ARG A 103 -2.86 15.11 -13.04
CA ARG A 103 -2.45 15.13 -14.44
C ARG A 103 -0.93 15.16 -14.55
N LEU A 104 -0.35 14.28 -15.37
CA LEU A 104 1.10 14.19 -15.60
C LEU A 104 1.49 14.96 -16.86
N ASP A 105 1.36 16.29 -16.81
CA ASP A 105 1.59 17.19 -17.96
C ASP A 105 2.96 17.89 -17.93
N GLY A 106 3.89 17.41 -17.10
CA GLY A 106 5.22 18.01 -16.94
C GLY A 106 5.25 19.29 -16.09
N SER A 107 4.12 19.71 -15.51
CA SER A 107 4.08 20.89 -14.63
C SER A 107 4.50 20.57 -13.19
N GLY A 108 5.15 21.54 -12.54
CA GLY A 108 5.63 21.38 -11.16
C GLY A 108 6.69 20.30 -11.02
N ASP A 109 6.44 19.33 -10.13
CA ASP A 109 7.31 18.17 -9.89
C ASP A 109 6.85 16.91 -10.65
N PHE A 110 5.78 17.01 -11.46
CA PHE A 110 5.27 15.88 -12.23
C PHE A 110 6.07 15.67 -13.51
N MET A 111 6.26 14.40 -13.86
CA MET A 111 6.75 14.03 -15.19
C MET A 111 5.67 14.27 -16.25
N GLU A 112 6.09 14.43 -17.50
CA GLU A 112 5.18 14.48 -18.65
C GLU A 112 4.94 13.06 -19.15
N VAL A 113 3.68 12.60 -19.10
CA VAL A 113 3.22 11.29 -19.59
C VAL A 113 2.06 11.53 -20.56
N PRO A 114 2.29 11.47 -21.88
CA PRO A 114 1.22 11.55 -22.87
C PRO A 114 0.20 10.42 -22.68
N ASP A 115 -1.05 10.68 -23.09
CA ASP A 115 -2.12 9.67 -23.08
C ASP A 115 -1.69 8.37 -23.80
N THR A 116 -2.04 7.23 -23.21
CA THR A 116 -1.74 5.90 -23.75
C THR A 116 -2.97 5.02 -24.00
N ASP A 117 -4.16 5.48 -23.62
CA ASP A 117 -5.39 4.67 -23.71
C ASP A 117 -6.62 5.43 -24.25
N ASP A 118 -6.41 6.56 -24.93
CA ASP A 118 -7.47 7.45 -25.43
C ASP A 118 -8.43 7.92 -24.29
N GLY A 119 -7.92 8.03 -23.07
CA GLY A 119 -8.63 8.44 -21.85
C GLY A 119 -9.60 7.38 -21.29
N GLU A 120 -9.41 6.10 -21.60
CA GLU A 120 -10.30 5.02 -21.16
C GLU A 120 -10.32 4.86 -19.64
N LEU A 121 -9.14 4.84 -19.01
CA LEU A 121 -8.98 4.52 -17.59
C LEU A 121 -8.96 5.74 -16.68
N ASP A 122 -8.73 6.94 -17.17
CA ASP A 122 -8.65 8.15 -16.32
C ASP A 122 -9.47 9.35 -16.83
N GLY A 123 -10.00 9.27 -18.05
CA GLY A 123 -10.83 10.30 -18.68
C GLY A 123 -10.09 11.48 -19.28
N ASP A 124 -8.75 11.48 -19.32
CA ASP A 124 -7.93 12.54 -19.92
C ASP A 124 -7.38 12.10 -21.29
N PRO A 125 -7.84 12.70 -22.40
CA PRO A 125 -7.42 12.28 -23.73
C PRO A 125 -6.09 12.88 -24.20
N ASP A 126 -5.39 13.64 -23.35
CA ASP A 126 -4.10 14.24 -23.71
C ASP A 126 -2.93 13.71 -22.87
N TYR A 127 -3.14 13.43 -21.58
CA TYR A 127 -2.09 12.98 -20.65
C TYR A 127 -2.61 11.94 -19.66
N ASP A 128 -1.82 10.90 -19.42
CA ASP A 128 -2.16 9.86 -18.45
C ASP A 128 -2.13 10.38 -17.01
N ARG A 129 -2.98 9.78 -16.18
CA ARG A 129 -3.07 9.93 -14.74
C ARG A 129 -2.96 8.55 -14.09
N ALA A 130 -2.37 8.50 -12.91
CA ALA A 130 -2.35 7.26 -12.14
C ALA A 130 -3.76 6.89 -11.64
N VAL A 131 -4.15 5.61 -11.73
CA VAL A 131 -5.51 5.13 -11.42
C VAL A 131 -5.52 4.09 -10.29
N GLY A 132 -6.54 4.18 -9.45
CA GLY A 132 -6.83 3.19 -8.42
C GLY A 132 -5.96 3.26 -7.17
N PRO A 133 -6.23 2.41 -6.17
CA PRO A 133 -5.50 2.41 -4.90
C PRO A 133 -4.01 2.05 -5.04
N MET A 134 -3.63 1.44 -6.14
CA MET A 134 -2.23 1.12 -6.45
C MET A 134 -1.61 2.11 -7.45
N GLN A 135 -2.33 3.18 -7.84
CA GLN A 135 -1.84 4.28 -8.67
C GLN A 135 -1.14 3.83 -9.97
N PHE A 136 -1.75 2.88 -10.69
CA PHE A 136 -1.21 2.40 -11.96
C PHE A 136 -1.32 3.46 -13.06
N LEU A 137 -0.31 3.60 -13.93
CA LEU A 137 -0.50 4.30 -15.20
C LEU A 137 -1.27 3.41 -16.19
N PRO A 138 -2.10 3.97 -17.09
CA PRO A 138 -2.85 3.22 -18.09
C PRO A 138 -2.03 2.20 -18.89
N GLU A 139 -0.86 2.58 -19.43
CA GLU A 139 0.03 1.64 -20.14
C GLU A 139 0.43 0.44 -19.27
N SER A 140 0.79 0.68 -18.01
CA SER A 140 1.18 -0.39 -17.09
C SER A 140 -0.02 -1.25 -16.69
N TRP A 141 -1.20 -0.66 -16.54
CA TRP A 141 -2.44 -1.40 -16.33
C TRP A 141 -2.76 -2.34 -17.50
N GLY A 142 -2.58 -1.86 -18.73
CA GLY A 142 -2.78 -2.69 -19.93
C GLY A 142 -1.88 -3.93 -19.99
N ILE A 143 -0.72 -3.90 -19.34
CA ILE A 143 0.23 -5.02 -19.26
C ILE A 143 -0.10 -5.96 -18.10
N TYR A 144 -0.39 -5.43 -16.91
CA TYR A 144 -0.44 -6.22 -15.66
C TYR A 144 -1.86 -6.40 -15.08
N GLY A 145 -2.83 -5.60 -15.52
CA GLY A 145 -4.21 -5.56 -15.01
C GLY A 145 -5.04 -6.82 -15.33
N ALA A 146 -4.64 -7.59 -16.34
CA ALA A 146 -5.28 -8.87 -16.72
C ALA A 146 -6.80 -8.78 -16.93
N GLY A 147 -7.32 -7.62 -17.33
CA GLY A 147 -8.74 -7.37 -17.55
C GLY A 147 -9.58 -7.16 -16.29
N GLY A 148 -8.96 -6.98 -15.12
CA GLY A 148 -9.63 -6.57 -13.88
C GLY A 148 -10.02 -5.09 -13.85
N ASP A 149 -10.45 -4.61 -12.69
CA ASP A 149 -10.77 -3.21 -12.41
C ASP A 149 -9.63 -2.52 -11.64
N PRO A 150 -9.00 -1.44 -12.14
CA PRO A 150 -7.95 -0.74 -11.40
C PRO A 150 -8.42 -0.14 -10.09
N HIS A 151 -9.73 0.09 -9.91
CA HIS A 151 -10.29 0.60 -8.67
C HIS A 151 -10.64 -0.49 -7.66
N ASP A 152 -10.67 -1.76 -8.05
CA ASP A 152 -10.78 -2.88 -7.12
C ASP A 152 -9.41 -3.18 -6.50
N ILE A 153 -9.34 -3.18 -5.17
CA ILE A 153 -8.09 -3.35 -4.44
C ILE A 153 -7.46 -4.73 -4.65
N GLY A 154 -8.26 -5.78 -4.86
CA GLY A 154 -7.76 -7.13 -5.13
C GLY A 154 -7.15 -7.25 -6.51
N ASP A 155 -7.84 -6.74 -7.54
CA ASP A 155 -7.35 -6.71 -8.91
C ASP A 155 -6.11 -5.82 -9.04
N ALA A 156 -6.12 -4.65 -8.41
CA ALA A 156 -4.98 -3.74 -8.38
C ALA A 156 -3.78 -4.35 -7.64
N ALA A 157 -3.99 -5.04 -6.52
CA ALA A 157 -2.94 -5.75 -5.80
C ALA A 157 -2.37 -6.92 -6.63
N ALA A 158 -3.22 -7.66 -7.35
CA ALA A 158 -2.76 -8.71 -8.25
C ALA A 158 -1.92 -8.13 -9.40
N ALA A 159 -2.35 -7.03 -10.02
CA ALA A 159 -1.59 -6.34 -11.05
C ALA A 159 -0.22 -5.88 -10.54
N ALA A 160 -0.17 -5.27 -9.35
CA ALA A 160 1.09 -4.87 -8.71
C ALA A 160 1.99 -6.09 -8.47
N GLY A 161 1.45 -7.20 -7.97
CA GLY A 161 2.23 -8.41 -7.77
C GLY A 161 2.80 -8.97 -9.09
N ARG A 162 2.05 -8.94 -10.20
CA ARG A 162 2.57 -9.35 -11.52
C ARG A 162 3.73 -8.48 -11.98
N LEU A 163 3.63 -7.17 -11.79
CA LEU A 163 4.72 -6.24 -12.08
C LEU A 163 5.96 -6.59 -11.25
N LEU A 164 5.80 -6.75 -9.94
CA LEU A 164 6.91 -7.05 -9.03
C LEU A 164 7.56 -8.41 -9.36
N CYS A 165 6.76 -9.43 -9.65
CA CYS A 165 7.22 -10.78 -9.98
C CYS A 165 7.78 -10.94 -11.40
N GLY A 166 7.59 -9.94 -12.26
CA GLY A 166 8.14 -9.95 -13.62
C GLY A 166 9.65 -10.18 -13.64
N HIS A 167 10.16 -10.65 -14.78
CA HIS A 167 11.59 -10.94 -14.99
C HIS A 167 12.19 -12.02 -14.05
N ASP A 168 11.39 -13.03 -13.68
CA ASP A 168 11.81 -14.18 -12.85
C ASP A 168 12.45 -13.77 -11.51
N ARG A 169 12.01 -12.64 -10.94
CA ARG A 169 12.53 -12.12 -9.66
C ARG A 169 12.14 -13.01 -8.49
N ASP A 170 13.01 -13.07 -7.49
CA ASP A 170 12.77 -13.68 -6.17
C ASP A 170 12.77 -12.61 -5.09
N LEU A 171 11.58 -12.29 -4.56
CA LEU A 171 11.37 -11.23 -3.57
C LEU A 171 11.78 -11.62 -2.15
N ASP A 172 12.17 -12.88 -1.89
CA ASP A 172 12.82 -13.25 -0.63
C ASP A 172 14.31 -12.82 -0.61
N THR A 173 14.85 -12.36 -1.75
CA THR A 173 16.22 -11.83 -1.84
C THR A 173 16.24 -10.31 -1.82
N ALA A 174 17.27 -9.71 -1.19
CA ALA A 174 17.44 -8.26 -1.16
C ALA A 174 17.48 -7.65 -2.58
N ASP A 175 18.24 -8.27 -3.50
CA ASP A 175 18.37 -7.79 -4.89
C ASP A 175 17.06 -7.91 -5.67
N GLY A 176 16.34 -9.04 -5.54
CA GLY A 176 15.06 -9.24 -6.22
C GLY A 176 13.99 -8.29 -5.72
N TRP A 177 13.87 -8.10 -4.40
CA TRP A 177 12.93 -7.16 -3.80
C TRP A 177 13.23 -5.72 -4.20
N SER A 178 14.48 -5.24 -4.03
CA SER A 178 14.84 -3.87 -4.42
C SER A 178 14.61 -3.59 -5.90
N ARG A 179 14.97 -4.52 -6.80
CA ARG A 179 14.73 -4.34 -8.24
C ARG A 179 13.24 -4.35 -8.59
N ALA A 180 12.42 -5.11 -7.87
CA ALA A 180 10.98 -5.09 -8.05
C ALA A 180 10.42 -3.70 -7.71
N LEU A 181 10.80 -3.13 -6.57
CA LEU A 181 10.34 -1.80 -6.17
C LEU A 181 10.85 -0.68 -7.09
N PHE A 182 12.10 -0.77 -7.58
CA PHE A 182 12.59 0.17 -8.59
C PHE A 182 11.91 0.05 -9.96
N SER A 183 11.18 -1.03 -10.22
CA SER A 183 10.32 -1.14 -11.41
C SER A 183 8.96 -0.46 -11.22
N TYR A 184 8.55 -0.29 -9.97
CA TYR A 184 7.36 0.46 -9.59
C TYR A 184 7.65 1.96 -9.57
N ASN A 185 8.70 2.36 -8.84
CA ASN A 185 9.17 3.74 -8.76
C ASN A 185 10.70 3.77 -8.58
N ARG A 186 11.43 4.49 -9.44
CA ARG A 186 12.90 4.57 -9.43
C ARG A 186 13.44 5.51 -8.35
N SER A 187 13.00 5.34 -7.11
CA SER A 187 13.41 6.13 -5.95
C SER A 187 13.80 5.23 -4.78
N GLU A 188 14.99 5.47 -4.21
CA GLU A 188 15.46 4.75 -3.02
C GLU A 188 14.62 5.12 -1.80
N GLU A 189 14.21 6.38 -1.68
CA GLU A 189 13.31 6.85 -0.63
C GLU A 189 11.97 6.11 -0.69
N TYR A 190 11.39 5.97 -1.89
CA TYR A 190 10.17 5.19 -2.08
C TYR A 190 10.34 3.73 -1.64
N MET A 191 11.42 3.08 -2.08
CA MET A 191 11.73 1.70 -1.68
C MET A 191 11.82 1.56 -0.16
N ILE A 192 12.48 2.50 0.52
CA ILE A 192 12.59 2.53 1.99
C ILE A 192 11.23 2.74 2.64
N SER A 193 10.41 3.68 2.16
CA SER A 193 9.07 3.91 2.70
C SER A 193 8.16 2.68 2.57
N VAL A 194 8.22 1.98 1.43
CA VAL A 194 7.47 0.74 1.25
C VAL A 194 7.99 -0.38 2.16
N ARG A 195 9.32 -0.49 2.33
CA ARG A 195 9.93 -1.46 3.26
C ARG A 195 9.41 -1.23 4.68
N ASP A 196 9.44 0.02 5.14
CA ASP A 196 9.06 0.38 6.51
C ASP A 196 7.55 0.14 6.73
N ALA A 197 6.69 0.49 5.77
CA ALA A 197 5.27 0.18 5.83
C ALA A 197 5.01 -1.35 5.88
N ALA A 198 5.65 -2.10 4.98
CA ALA A 198 5.53 -3.56 4.95
C ALA A 198 6.06 -4.24 6.23
N ALA A 199 7.13 -3.69 6.82
CA ALA A 199 7.69 -4.16 8.09
C ALA A 199 6.77 -3.88 9.28
N ASN A 200 6.10 -2.71 9.32
CA ASN A 200 5.06 -2.44 10.32
C ASN A 200 3.93 -3.49 10.26
N TYR A 201 3.44 -3.81 9.06
CA TYR A 201 2.39 -4.83 8.92
C TYR A 201 2.86 -6.23 9.30
N ALA A 202 4.14 -6.55 9.11
CA ALA A 202 4.72 -7.80 9.58
C ALA A 202 4.79 -7.90 11.12
N LEU A 203 4.90 -6.75 11.80
CA LEU A 203 4.84 -6.64 13.26
C LEU A 203 3.41 -6.63 13.80
N GLY A 204 2.39 -6.56 12.93
CA GLY A 204 0.99 -6.47 13.35
C GLY A 204 0.57 -5.07 13.80
N GLN A 205 1.27 -4.02 13.34
CA GLN A 205 0.94 -2.62 13.64
C GLN A 205 0.72 -1.83 12.35
N ALA A 206 -0.04 -0.73 12.45
CA ALA A 206 -0.20 0.23 11.36
C ALA A 206 1.15 0.79 10.89
N ALA A 207 1.22 1.29 9.65
CA ALA A 207 2.37 2.04 9.14
C ALA A 207 2.43 3.48 9.68
#